data_AF-A0A9D5T812-F1
#
_entry.id   AF-A0A9D5T812-F1
#
_cell.length_a   1.000
_cell.length_b   1.000
_cell.length_c   1.000
_cell.angle_alpha   90.00
_cell.angle_beta   90.00
_cell.angle_gamma   90.00
#
_symmetry.space_group_name_H-M   'P 1'
#
loop_
_entity.id
_entity.type
_entity.pdbx_description
1 polymer ?
#
loop_
_entity_poly.entity_id
_entity_poly.type
_entity_poly.pdbx_seq_one_letter_code
_entity_poly.pdbx_strand_id
1 'polypeptide(L)'
;MKKYDKIKAEIDELINDGKKLYDSLANYCKSEKISDFQYFLYNYESWYTKSLLLIKQILPFRLEDFTIRYRNSKRKEINAETYTTSDALLLLGNQNCKILYALMPLSQQIEIVKACRLSFESEIYSIQSLLQADIFDSEIDSAKHLLKKGFLRAAGAICGVVIEKHFSEVCNNHNISLKKKSPTIADYNDVLKDNIYDTIEWRRIQRLGDLRNLCDHNKDREPTKDEVEELICGTERVIKTIF
;
A
#
# COMPACT_ATOMS: atom_id res chain seq x y z
N MET A 1 -7.22 11.27 -1.22
CA MET A 1 -7.14 10.37 -2.40
C MET A 1 -6.46 11.01 -3.60
N LYS A 2 -6.96 12.11 -4.20
CA LYS A 2 -6.41 12.69 -5.46
C LYS A 2 -4.89 12.90 -5.55
N LYS A 3 -4.20 13.18 -4.43
CA LYS A 3 -2.74 13.40 -4.42
C LYS A 3 -1.92 12.09 -4.47
N TYR A 4 -2.43 11.00 -3.86
CA TYR A 4 -1.78 9.69 -3.87
C TYR A 4 -1.90 9.05 -5.25
N ASP A 5 -3.10 9.10 -5.84
CA ASP A 5 -3.36 8.58 -7.18
C ASP A 5 -2.50 9.30 -8.23
N LYS A 6 -2.21 10.59 -8.00
CA LYS A 6 -1.30 11.37 -8.84
C LYS A 6 0.15 10.86 -8.75
N ILE A 7 0.69 10.66 -7.55
CA ILE A 7 2.04 10.14 -7.36
C ILE A 7 2.16 8.72 -7.94
N LYS A 8 1.13 7.89 -7.74
CA LYS A 8 1.02 6.55 -8.32
C LYS A 8 1.15 6.59 -9.84
N ALA A 9 0.38 7.46 -10.48
CA ALA A 9 0.42 7.66 -11.93
C ALA A 9 1.78 8.18 -12.42
N GLU A 10 2.42 9.10 -11.67
CA GLU A 10 3.76 9.60 -12.00
C GLU A 10 4.82 8.50 -11.96
N ILE A 11 4.75 7.57 -10.99
CA ILE A 11 5.65 6.40 -10.94
C ILE A 11 5.38 5.45 -12.10
N ASP A 12 4.11 5.18 -12.41
CA ASP A 12 3.72 4.31 -13.54
C ASP A 12 4.17 4.90 -14.89
N GLU A 13 4.11 6.22 -15.05
CA GLU A 13 4.65 6.94 -16.20
C GLU A 13 6.17 6.76 -16.32
N LEU A 14 6.92 6.93 -15.22
CA LEU A 14 8.37 6.70 -15.21
C LEU A 14 8.75 5.26 -15.57
N ILE A 15 7.97 4.27 -15.13
CA ILE A 15 8.20 2.86 -15.50
C ILE A 15 7.99 2.69 -17.02
N ASN A 16 6.94 3.29 -17.57
CA ASN A 16 6.65 3.20 -19.00
C ASN A 16 7.68 3.92 -19.86
N ASP A 17 8.15 5.09 -19.44
CA ASP A 17 9.21 5.81 -20.12
C ASP A 17 10.54 5.05 -20.08
N GLY A 18 10.85 4.41 -18.95
CA GLY A 18 11.99 3.49 -18.84
C GLY A 18 11.91 2.34 -19.85
N LYS A 19 10.73 1.71 -19.99
CA LYS A 19 10.51 0.66 -21.00
C LYS A 19 10.72 1.17 -22.42
N LYS A 20 10.19 2.36 -22.76
CA LYS A 20 10.41 2.97 -24.09
C LYS A 20 11.90 3.20 -24.36
N LEU A 21 12.66 3.68 -23.38
CA LEU A 21 14.12 3.83 -23.48
C LEU A 21 14.81 2.49 -23.74
N TYR A 22 14.42 1.45 -23.01
CA TYR A 22 14.93 0.09 -23.21
C TYR A 22 14.63 -0.42 -24.62
N ASP A 23 13.39 -0.30 -25.07
CA ASP A 23 12.96 -0.77 -26.39
C ASP A 23 13.68 -0.02 -27.52
N SER A 24 13.84 1.30 -27.39
CA SER A 24 14.60 2.14 -28.34
C SER A 24 16.06 1.70 -28.42
N LEU A 25 16.72 1.46 -27.28
CA LEU A 25 18.11 0.98 -27.26
C LEU A 25 18.24 -0.44 -27.83
N ALA A 26 17.29 -1.33 -27.52
CA ALA A 26 17.26 -2.70 -28.01
C ALA A 26 17.00 -2.76 -29.52
N ASN A 27 16.11 -1.92 -30.04
CA ASN A 27 15.82 -1.82 -31.47
C ASN A 27 17.01 -1.26 -32.25
N TYR A 28 17.70 -0.26 -31.69
CA TYR A 28 18.97 0.20 -32.26
C TYR A 28 20.00 -0.92 -32.35
N CYS A 29 20.16 -1.73 -31.28
CA CYS A 29 21.10 -2.85 -31.30
C CYS A 29 20.77 -3.94 -32.33
N LYS A 30 19.53 -4.01 -32.82
CA LYS A 30 19.08 -4.97 -33.84
C LYS A 30 19.15 -4.41 -35.27
N SER A 31 18.80 -3.14 -35.44
CA SER A 31 18.56 -2.53 -36.76
C SER A 31 19.55 -1.43 -37.12
N GLU A 32 20.35 -0.97 -36.17
CA GLU A 32 21.28 0.16 -36.28
C GLU A 32 20.61 1.48 -36.74
N LYS A 33 19.28 1.58 -36.60
CA LYS A 33 18.52 2.75 -36.98
C LYS A 33 18.83 3.93 -36.03
N ILE A 34 19.46 4.97 -36.57
CA ILE A 34 19.93 6.13 -35.81
C ILE A 34 18.81 6.82 -35.01
N SER A 35 17.58 6.87 -35.54
CA SER A 35 16.44 7.49 -34.85
C SER A 35 16.14 6.84 -33.50
N ASP A 36 16.34 5.52 -33.40
CA ASP A 36 16.04 4.77 -32.18
C ASP A 36 17.10 5.09 -31.12
N PHE A 37 18.37 5.22 -31.50
CA PHE A 37 19.42 5.64 -30.58
C PHE A 37 19.27 7.11 -30.15
N GLN A 38 18.88 8.01 -31.06
CA GLN A 38 18.59 9.42 -30.73
C GLN A 38 17.50 9.54 -29.67
N TYR A 39 16.44 8.74 -29.75
CA TYR A 39 15.40 8.71 -28.73
C TYR A 39 15.97 8.38 -27.34
N PHE A 40 16.83 7.36 -27.26
CA PHE A 40 17.50 6.99 -26.01
C PHE A 40 18.36 8.15 -25.46
N LEU A 41 19.22 8.75 -26.30
CA LEU A 41 20.09 9.86 -25.89
C LEU A 41 19.33 11.07 -25.36
N TYR A 42 18.23 11.46 -26.02
CA TYR A 42 17.50 12.67 -25.64
C TYR A 42 16.62 12.51 -24.40
N ASN A 43 16.19 11.29 -24.09
CA ASN A 43 15.21 11.06 -23.02
C ASN A 43 15.82 10.44 -21.76
N TYR A 44 16.98 9.77 -21.85
CA TYR A 44 17.56 9.05 -20.72
C TYR A 44 17.89 9.95 -19.52
N GLU A 45 18.57 11.08 -19.72
CA GLU A 45 19.00 11.94 -18.60
C GLU A 45 17.80 12.54 -17.82
N SER A 46 16.74 12.89 -18.54
CA SER A 46 15.48 13.35 -17.94
C SER A 46 14.83 12.24 -17.09
N TRP A 47 14.72 11.03 -17.66
CA TRP A 47 14.18 9.87 -16.97
C TRP A 47 15.02 9.48 -15.74
N TYR A 48 16.34 9.44 -15.88
CA TYR A 48 17.27 9.09 -14.81
C TYR A 48 17.17 10.07 -13.64
N THR A 49 17.13 11.38 -13.94
CA THR A 49 17.03 12.42 -12.90
C THR A 49 15.74 12.28 -12.09
N LYS A 50 14.60 12.11 -12.76
CA LYS A 50 13.30 11.91 -12.09
C LYS A 50 13.29 10.63 -11.25
N SER A 51 13.81 9.54 -11.82
CA SER A 51 13.91 8.24 -11.14
C SER A 51 14.82 8.29 -9.91
N LEU A 52 15.94 9.00 -10.00
CA LEU A 52 16.88 9.17 -8.88
C LEU A 52 16.22 9.89 -7.70
N LEU A 53 15.47 10.96 -7.97
CA LEU A 53 14.73 11.70 -6.94
C LEU A 53 13.66 10.82 -6.28
N LEU A 54 12.93 10.04 -7.07
CA LEU A 54 11.94 9.10 -6.58
C LEU A 54 12.57 8.05 -5.66
N ILE A 55 13.65 7.41 -6.10
CA ILE A 55 14.35 6.37 -5.33
C ILE A 55 14.89 6.95 -4.03
N LYS A 56 15.46 8.16 -4.06
CA LYS A 56 15.94 8.83 -2.85
C LYS A 56 14.84 9.05 -1.80
N GLN A 57 13.60 9.27 -2.25
CA GLN A 57 12.45 9.50 -1.37
C GLN A 57 11.83 8.19 -0.86
N ILE A 58 11.65 7.20 -1.74
CA ILE A 58 10.87 5.98 -1.41
C ILE A 58 11.79 4.82 -1.00
N LEU A 59 12.91 4.62 -1.70
CA LEU A 59 13.83 3.49 -1.47
C LEU A 59 15.29 3.98 -1.33
N PRO A 60 15.60 4.82 -0.31
CA PRO A 60 16.94 5.41 -0.17
C PRO A 60 18.06 4.36 -0.06
N PHE A 61 17.75 3.18 0.48
CA PHE A 61 18.70 2.07 0.59
C PHE A 61 19.05 1.40 -0.75
N ARG A 62 18.24 1.59 -1.81
CA ARG A 62 18.54 1.14 -3.18
C ARG A 62 19.21 2.21 -4.05
N LEU A 63 19.51 3.38 -3.48
CA LEU A 63 20.08 4.51 -4.23
C LEU A 63 21.47 4.20 -4.79
N GLU A 64 22.32 3.53 -4.02
CA GLU A 64 23.65 3.10 -4.49
C GLU A 64 23.52 2.08 -5.62
N ASP A 65 22.64 1.09 -5.47
CA ASP A 65 22.34 0.10 -6.52
C ASP A 65 21.88 0.75 -7.82
N PHE A 66 21.10 1.83 -7.76
CA PHE A 66 20.64 2.53 -8.95
C PHE A 66 21.74 3.37 -9.63
N THR A 67 22.54 4.06 -8.83
CA THR A 67 23.57 4.99 -9.32
C THR A 67 24.79 4.27 -9.89
N ILE A 68 25.20 3.14 -9.29
CA ILE A 68 26.32 2.34 -9.79
C ILE A 68 26.05 1.75 -11.19
N ARG A 69 24.78 1.57 -11.57
CA ARG A 69 24.37 1.13 -12.92
C ARG A 69 24.41 2.24 -13.96
N TYR A 70 24.29 3.49 -13.54
CA TYR A 70 24.55 4.62 -14.43
C TYR A 70 26.05 4.77 -14.66
N ARG A 71 26.84 4.82 -13.59
CA ARG A 71 28.30 5.00 -13.67
C ARG A 71 29.01 4.28 -12.53
N ASN A 72 30.02 3.48 -12.89
CA ASN A 72 30.90 2.82 -11.93
C ASN A 72 32.31 3.42 -12.01
N SER A 73 32.64 4.31 -11.07
CA SER A 73 33.95 4.97 -10.99
C SER A 73 35.06 4.08 -10.42
N LYS A 74 34.71 2.95 -9.79
CA LYS A 74 35.67 2.03 -9.13
C LYS A 74 36.12 0.88 -10.02
N ARG A 75 35.60 0.77 -11.25
CA ARG A 75 35.98 -0.32 -12.17
C ARG A 75 37.42 -0.15 -12.67
N LYS A 76 38.13 -1.27 -12.80
CA LYS A 76 39.50 -1.30 -13.34
C LYS A 76 39.52 -1.26 -14.86
N GLU A 77 38.53 -1.89 -15.50
CA GLU A 77 38.45 -2.10 -16.93
C GLU A 77 36.99 -1.96 -17.40
N ILE A 78 36.79 -1.67 -18.69
CA ILE A 78 35.47 -1.68 -19.34
C ILE A 78 35.31 -3.01 -20.06
N ASN A 79 34.41 -3.86 -19.56
CA ASN A 79 34.05 -5.15 -20.14
C ASN A 79 32.52 -5.36 -20.00
N ALA A 80 32.00 -6.49 -20.47
CA ALA A 80 30.56 -6.77 -20.45
C ALA A 80 29.92 -6.70 -19.04
N GLU A 81 30.67 -6.98 -17.99
CA GLU A 81 30.19 -6.99 -16.59
C GLU A 81 30.25 -5.59 -15.95
N THR A 82 31.22 -4.78 -16.34
CA THR A 82 31.46 -3.44 -15.78
C THR A 82 30.90 -2.31 -16.63
N TYR A 83 30.28 -2.64 -17.77
CA TYR A 83 29.64 -1.69 -18.67
C TYR A 83 28.42 -1.07 -18.02
N THR A 84 28.31 0.26 -18.09
CA THR A 84 27.22 1.03 -17.48
C THR A 84 26.44 1.83 -18.50
N THR A 85 25.27 2.33 -18.11
CA THR A 85 24.43 3.12 -19.02
C THR A 85 25.13 4.40 -19.51
N SER A 86 25.98 5.02 -18.68
CA SER A 86 26.78 6.18 -19.09
C SER A 86 27.77 5.88 -20.22
N ASP A 87 28.25 4.65 -20.33
CA ASP A 87 29.20 4.29 -21.40
C ASP A 87 28.52 4.29 -22.76
N ALA A 88 27.27 3.80 -22.82
CA ALA A 88 26.47 3.86 -24.03
C ALA A 88 26.18 5.31 -24.44
N LEU A 89 25.88 6.20 -23.48
CA LEU A 89 25.66 7.64 -23.76
C LEU A 89 26.90 8.32 -24.32
N LEU A 90 28.08 7.93 -23.84
CA LEU A 90 29.37 8.45 -24.30
C LEU A 90 29.89 7.72 -25.56
N LEU A 91 29.12 6.79 -26.12
CA LEU A 91 29.52 5.95 -27.25
C LEU A 91 30.83 5.18 -27.00
N LEU A 92 31.12 4.86 -25.74
CA LEU A 92 32.30 4.08 -25.36
C LEU A 92 32.02 2.61 -25.67
N GLY A 93 32.70 2.06 -26.67
CA GLY A 93 32.57 0.68 -27.08
C GLY A 93 33.69 0.26 -28.02
N ASN A 94 33.97 -1.04 -28.09
CA ASN A 94 34.93 -1.65 -29.03
C ASN A 94 34.44 -3.04 -29.44
N GLN A 95 35.25 -3.82 -30.17
CA GLN A 95 34.87 -5.17 -30.61
C GLN A 95 34.46 -6.10 -29.44
N ASN A 96 35.00 -5.87 -28.23
CA ASN A 96 34.74 -6.67 -27.03
C ASN A 96 33.62 -6.10 -26.15
N CYS A 97 33.21 -4.85 -26.35
CA CYS A 97 32.21 -4.14 -25.54
C CYS A 97 31.23 -3.38 -26.44
N LYS A 98 30.00 -3.88 -26.56
CA LYS A 98 28.96 -3.32 -27.43
C LYS A 98 27.95 -2.53 -26.60
N ILE A 99 27.30 -1.56 -27.25
CA ILE A 99 26.19 -0.76 -26.69
C ILE A 99 25.08 -1.66 -26.12
N LEU A 100 24.88 -2.86 -26.69
CA LEU A 100 23.96 -3.90 -26.19
C LEU A 100 24.14 -4.18 -24.69
N TYR A 101 25.37 -4.10 -24.16
CA TYR A 101 25.63 -4.37 -22.75
C TYR A 101 25.01 -3.32 -21.80
N ALA A 102 24.64 -2.12 -22.27
CA ALA A 102 23.87 -1.17 -21.48
C ALA A 102 22.40 -1.57 -21.27
N LEU A 103 21.88 -2.57 -21.99
CA LEU A 103 20.51 -3.07 -21.75
C LEU A 103 20.36 -3.67 -20.34
N MET A 104 21.38 -4.37 -19.84
CA MET A 104 21.35 -4.97 -18.51
C MET A 104 21.28 -3.93 -17.38
N PRO A 105 22.21 -2.94 -17.27
CA PRO A 105 22.12 -1.92 -16.23
C PRO A 105 20.85 -1.07 -16.37
N LEU A 106 20.41 -0.73 -17.59
CA LEU A 106 19.16 -0.01 -17.82
C LEU A 106 17.94 -0.81 -17.33
N SER A 107 17.86 -2.10 -17.66
CA SER A 107 16.80 -2.98 -17.18
C SER A 107 16.77 -3.03 -15.65
N GLN A 108 17.92 -3.18 -15.01
CA GLN A 108 18.01 -3.20 -13.55
C GLN A 108 17.58 -1.87 -12.92
N GLN A 109 17.92 -0.73 -13.53
CA GLN A 109 17.45 0.58 -13.09
C GLN A 109 15.92 0.69 -13.19
N ILE A 110 15.31 0.19 -14.28
CA ILE A 110 13.85 0.15 -14.45
C ILE A 110 13.19 -0.75 -13.38
N GLU A 111 13.78 -1.91 -13.07
CA GLU A 111 13.26 -2.80 -12.03
C GLU A 111 13.34 -2.17 -10.63
N ILE A 112 14.36 -1.36 -10.34
CA ILE A 112 14.41 -0.59 -9.08
C ILE A 112 13.29 0.44 -9.01
N VAL A 113 13.00 1.16 -10.11
CA VAL A 113 11.86 2.09 -10.18
C VAL A 113 10.53 1.35 -10.00
N LYS A 114 10.38 0.17 -10.59
CA LYS A 114 9.21 -0.70 -10.34
C LYS A 114 9.11 -1.14 -8.88
N ALA A 115 10.21 -1.42 -8.21
CA ALA A 115 10.20 -1.75 -6.79
C ALA A 115 9.73 -0.57 -5.92
N CYS A 116 10.04 0.68 -6.30
CA CYS A 116 9.48 1.86 -5.63
C CYS A 116 7.95 1.87 -5.68
N ARG A 117 7.37 1.45 -6.81
CA ARG A 117 5.91 1.42 -7.01
C ARG A 117 5.20 0.48 -6.03
N LEU A 118 5.76 -0.70 -5.81
CA LEU A 118 5.24 -1.69 -4.87
C LEU A 118 5.44 -1.24 -3.42
N SER A 119 6.62 -0.70 -3.11
CA SER A 119 6.95 -0.24 -1.76
C SER A 119 6.07 0.94 -1.34
N PHE A 120 5.79 1.86 -2.26
CA PHE A 120 4.89 2.99 -2.03
C PHE A 120 3.46 2.53 -1.69
N GLU A 121 2.94 1.49 -2.35
CA GLU A 121 1.63 0.92 -1.99
C GLU A 121 1.63 0.28 -0.61
N SER A 122 2.67 -0.50 -0.30
CA SER A 122 2.79 -1.14 1.01
C SER A 122 2.92 -0.13 2.15
N GLU A 123 3.71 0.92 1.98
CA GLU A 123 3.87 1.99 2.98
C GLU A 123 2.56 2.74 3.21
N ILE A 124 1.84 3.09 2.13
CA ILE A 124 0.53 3.75 2.24
C ILE A 124 -0.46 2.87 3.00
N TYR A 125 -0.56 1.59 2.64
CA TYR A 125 -1.45 0.66 3.32
C TYR A 125 -1.12 0.57 4.81
N SER A 126 0.17 0.43 5.15
CA SER A 126 0.62 0.40 6.55
C SER A 126 0.26 1.68 7.31
N ILE A 127 0.44 2.86 6.71
CA ILE A 127 0.09 4.13 7.34
C ILE A 127 -1.43 4.25 7.53
N GLN A 128 -2.22 3.81 6.55
CA GLN A 128 -3.68 3.81 6.63
C GLN A 128 -4.17 2.92 7.77
N SER A 129 -3.65 1.69 7.88
CA SER A 129 -4.02 0.78 8.96
C SER A 129 -3.62 1.30 10.34
N LEU A 130 -2.44 1.92 10.48
CA LEU A 130 -2.02 2.56 11.73
C LEU A 130 -2.94 3.71 12.13
N LEU A 131 -3.21 4.63 11.19
CA LEU A 131 -4.06 5.79 11.44
C LEU A 131 -5.49 5.37 11.75
N GLN A 132 -5.98 4.30 11.14
CA GLN A 132 -7.28 3.74 11.44
C GLN A 132 -7.35 3.13 12.84
N ALA A 133 -6.32 2.41 13.27
CA ALA A 133 -6.21 1.92 14.64
C ALA A 133 -6.24 3.08 15.65
N ASP A 134 -5.47 4.15 15.40
CA ASP A 134 -5.47 5.35 16.25
C ASP A 134 -6.86 6.02 16.31
N ILE A 135 -7.59 6.07 15.19
CA ILE A 135 -8.96 6.59 15.15
C ILE A 135 -9.88 5.71 16.00
N PHE A 136 -9.82 4.39 15.86
CA PHE A 136 -10.66 3.47 16.64
C PHE A 136 -10.39 3.58 18.13
N ASP A 137 -9.13 3.65 18.56
CA ASP A 137 -8.78 3.87 19.96
C ASP A 137 -9.35 5.20 20.48
N SER A 138 -9.29 6.28 19.69
CA SER A 138 -9.87 7.57 20.05
C SER A 138 -11.40 7.57 20.11
N GLU A 139 -12.07 6.84 19.22
CA GLU A 139 -13.54 6.65 19.21
C GLU A 139 -13.97 5.86 20.47
N ILE A 140 -13.24 4.79 20.81
CA ILE A 140 -13.48 3.99 22.02
C ILE A 140 -13.27 4.82 23.30
N ASP A 141 -12.21 5.64 23.35
CA ASP A 141 -11.98 6.52 24.50
C ASP A 141 -13.11 7.55 24.65
N SER A 142 -13.62 8.07 23.53
CA SER A 142 -14.81 8.93 23.52
C SER A 142 -16.04 8.20 24.08
N ALA A 143 -16.25 6.92 23.73
CA ALA A 143 -17.32 6.09 24.29
C ALA A 143 -17.15 5.90 25.81
N LYS A 144 -15.93 5.66 26.31
CA LYS A 144 -15.64 5.59 27.76
C LYS A 144 -15.97 6.91 28.46
N HIS A 145 -15.62 8.04 27.85
CA HIS A 145 -15.93 9.36 28.40
C HIS A 145 -17.45 9.60 28.49
N LEU A 146 -18.20 9.22 27.46
CA LEU A 146 -19.67 9.30 27.46
C LEU A 146 -20.31 8.40 28.52
N LEU A 147 -19.82 7.17 28.67
CA LEU A 147 -20.27 6.25 29.71
C LEU A 147 -20.06 6.84 31.11
N LYS A 148 -18.89 7.43 31.38
CA LYS A 148 -18.59 8.11 32.66
C LYS A 148 -19.54 9.27 32.96
N LYS A 149 -20.08 9.92 31.93
CA LYS A 149 -21.06 11.01 32.03
C LYS A 149 -22.53 10.53 32.05
N GLY A 150 -22.77 9.22 31.93
CA GLY A 150 -24.11 8.64 31.93
C GLY A 150 -24.80 8.64 30.56
N PHE A 151 -24.10 9.01 29.47
CA PHE A 151 -24.63 8.99 28.12
C PHE A 151 -24.51 7.59 27.50
N LEU A 152 -25.29 6.64 28.02
CA LEU A 152 -25.20 5.21 27.71
C LEU A 152 -25.42 4.92 26.22
N ARG A 153 -26.53 5.40 25.65
CA ARG A 153 -26.87 5.18 24.23
C ARG A 153 -25.80 5.71 23.28
N ALA A 154 -25.30 6.92 23.55
CA ALA A 154 -24.27 7.54 22.73
C ALA A 154 -22.94 6.76 22.78
N ALA A 155 -22.55 6.26 23.96
CA ALA A 155 -21.37 5.41 24.10
C ALA A 155 -21.52 4.09 23.31
N GLY A 156 -22.69 3.44 23.39
CA GLY A 156 -22.96 2.22 22.64
C GLY A 156 -23.02 2.42 21.12
N ALA A 157 -23.58 3.54 20.66
CA ALA A 157 -23.63 3.89 19.24
C ALA A 157 -22.22 4.01 18.62
N ILE A 158 -21.29 4.68 19.32
CA ILE A 158 -19.90 4.79 18.87
C ILE A 158 -19.24 3.42 18.76
N CYS A 159 -19.42 2.55 19.77
CA CYS A 159 -18.90 1.18 19.74
C CYS A 159 -19.43 0.40 18.53
N GLY A 160 -20.72 0.55 18.22
CA GLY A 160 -21.33 -0.06 17.05
C GLY A 160 -20.67 0.34 15.74
N VAL A 161 -20.42 1.63 15.56
CA VAL A 161 -19.74 2.17 14.36
C VAL A 161 -18.31 1.63 14.25
N VAL A 162 -17.57 1.56 15.35
CA VAL A 162 -16.20 1.01 15.38
C VAL A 162 -16.20 -0.46 14.94
N ILE A 163 -17.08 -1.30 15.50
CA ILE A 163 -17.19 -2.72 15.14
C ILE A 163 -17.53 -2.88 13.65
N GLU A 164 -18.49 -2.11 13.13
CA GLU A 164 -18.90 -2.20 11.72
C GLU A 164 -17.78 -1.79 10.76
N LYS A 165 -17.06 -0.70 11.06
CA LYS A 165 -15.90 -0.27 10.26
C LYS A 165 -14.80 -1.32 10.30
N HIS A 166 -14.49 -1.87 11.48
CA HIS A 166 -13.48 -2.91 11.65
C HIS A 166 -13.83 -4.19 10.87
N PHE A 167 -15.05 -4.71 11.01
CA PHE A 167 -15.48 -5.90 10.28
C PHE A 167 -15.57 -5.70 8.77
N SER A 168 -15.92 -4.50 8.32
CA SER A 168 -15.85 -4.15 6.89
C SER A 168 -14.41 -4.30 6.37
N GLU A 169 -13.42 -3.80 7.12
CA GLU A 169 -12.00 -3.91 6.76
C GLU A 169 -11.52 -5.37 6.78
N VAL A 170 -11.86 -6.14 7.82
CA VAL A 170 -11.56 -7.58 7.89
C VAL A 170 -12.12 -8.30 6.66
N CYS A 171 -13.38 -8.05 6.30
CA CYS A 171 -13.96 -8.64 5.10
C CYS A 171 -13.19 -8.26 3.82
N ASN A 172 -12.78 -7.00 3.69
CA ASN A 172 -12.00 -6.55 2.53
C ASN A 172 -10.62 -7.22 2.47
N ASN A 173 -9.93 -7.35 3.60
CA ASN A 173 -8.61 -7.99 3.68
C ASN A 173 -8.67 -9.48 3.32
N HIS A 174 -9.77 -10.15 3.63
CA HIS A 174 -10.00 -11.57 3.33
C HIS A 174 -10.76 -11.81 2.01
N ASN A 175 -11.00 -10.77 1.21
CA ASN A 175 -11.76 -10.84 -0.06
C ASN A 175 -13.19 -11.43 0.10
N ILE A 176 -13.82 -11.16 1.24
CA ILE A 176 -15.17 -11.59 1.57
C ILE A 176 -16.16 -10.49 1.14
N SER A 177 -17.02 -10.77 0.17
CA SER A 177 -18.01 -9.81 -0.31
C SER A 177 -19.40 -10.04 0.31
N LEU A 178 -20.02 -8.97 0.83
CA LEU A 178 -21.41 -9.00 1.29
C LEU A 178 -22.36 -8.52 0.17
N LYS A 179 -23.51 -9.19 0.03
CA LYS A 179 -24.54 -8.81 -0.97
C LYS A 179 -25.32 -7.55 -0.57
N LYS A 180 -25.36 -7.23 0.73
CA LYS A 180 -26.14 -6.12 1.30
C LYS A 180 -25.35 -4.82 1.19
N LYS A 181 -26.00 -3.74 0.72
CA LYS A 181 -25.35 -2.42 0.56
C LYS A 181 -24.96 -1.73 1.87
N SER A 182 -25.67 -2.04 2.95
CA SER A 182 -25.42 -1.49 4.29
C SER A 182 -25.51 -2.63 5.30
N PRO A 183 -24.42 -3.41 5.48
CA PRO A 183 -24.38 -4.50 6.43
C PRO A 183 -24.34 -3.99 7.87
N THR A 184 -24.95 -4.73 8.79
CA THR A 184 -24.90 -4.52 10.23
C THR A 184 -23.85 -5.43 10.86
N ILE A 185 -23.59 -5.27 12.16
CA ILE A 185 -22.73 -6.17 12.94
C ILE A 185 -23.13 -7.63 12.76
N ALA A 186 -24.43 -7.95 12.76
CA ALA A 186 -24.91 -9.32 12.58
C ALA A 186 -24.62 -9.87 11.17
N ASP A 187 -24.84 -9.05 10.13
CA ASP A 187 -24.53 -9.46 8.75
C ASP A 187 -23.03 -9.76 8.59
N TYR A 188 -22.15 -8.97 9.20
CA TYR A 188 -20.72 -9.25 9.21
C TYR A 188 -20.38 -10.50 10.04
N ASN A 189 -20.95 -10.62 11.24
CA ASN A 189 -20.69 -11.73 12.15
C ASN A 189 -20.96 -13.08 11.49
N ASP A 190 -22.10 -13.21 10.81
CA ASP A 190 -22.50 -14.44 10.14
C ASP A 190 -21.56 -14.86 9.02
N VAL A 191 -21.01 -13.89 8.27
CA VAL A 191 -20.10 -14.19 7.16
C VAL A 191 -18.70 -14.47 7.66
N LEU A 192 -18.26 -13.82 8.75
CA LEU A 192 -16.94 -14.02 9.33
C LEU A 192 -16.84 -15.33 10.12
N LYS A 193 -17.98 -15.88 10.56
CA LYS A 193 -18.06 -17.21 11.18
C LYS A 193 -17.49 -18.28 10.25
N ASP A 194 -16.70 -19.19 10.81
CA ASP A 194 -16.05 -20.32 10.13
C ASP A 194 -14.99 -19.93 9.08
N ASN A 195 -14.94 -18.64 8.67
CA ASN A 195 -13.89 -18.08 7.83
C ASN A 195 -12.74 -17.50 8.66
N ILE A 196 -13.06 -16.74 9.71
CA ILE A 196 -12.07 -16.01 10.54
C ILE A 196 -12.04 -16.52 11.98
N TYR A 197 -13.20 -16.82 12.56
CA TYR A 197 -13.31 -17.26 13.95
C TYR A 197 -14.40 -18.32 14.14
N ASP A 198 -14.35 -18.98 15.30
CA ASP A 198 -15.20 -20.12 15.64
C ASP A 198 -16.60 -19.70 16.15
N THR A 199 -17.40 -20.70 16.50
CA THR A 199 -18.76 -20.48 17.01
C THR A 199 -18.78 -19.78 18.39
N ILE A 200 -17.74 -19.93 19.21
CA ILE A 200 -17.67 -19.29 20.53
C ILE A 200 -17.55 -17.78 20.34
N GLU A 201 -16.63 -17.37 19.48
CA GLU A 201 -16.41 -15.96 19.16
C GLU A 201 -17.60 -15.33 18.44
N TRP A 202 -18.22 -16.06 17.51
CA TRP A 202 -19.44 -15.62 16.85
C TRP A 202 -20.56 -15.29 17.84
N ARG A 203 -20.80 -16.14 18.86
CA ARG A 203 -21.84 -15.89 19.88
C ARG A 203 -21.53 -14.66 20.73
N ARG A 204 -20.25 -14.46 21.02
CA ARG A 204 -19.80 -13.31 21.80
C ARG A 204 -20.01 -12.01 21.03
N ILE A 205 -19.67 -11.98 19.74
CA ILE A 205 -19.89 -10.82 18.86
C ILE A 205 -21.38 -10.58 18.65
N GLN A 206 -22.17 -11.65 18.53
CA GLN A 206 -23.64 -11.55 18.44
C GLN A 206 -24.21 -10.78 19.64
N ARG A 207 -23.76 -11.12 20.85
CA ARG A 207 -24.14 -10.40 22.08
C ARG A 207 -23.77 -8.91 22.02
N LEU A 208 -22.60 -8.56 21.50
CA LEU A 208 -22.23 -7.14 21.31
C LEU A 208 -23.16 -6.43 20.32
N GLY A 209 -23.55 -7.11 19.23
CA GLY A 209 -24.56 -6.62 18.30
C GLY A 209 -25.91 -6.35 18.96
N ASP A 210 -26.36 -7.25 19.82
CA ASP A 210 -27.61 -7.10 20.57
C ASP A 210 -27.54 -5.94 21.58
N LEU A 211 -26.43 -5.79 22.30
CA LEU A 211 -26.19 -4.66 23.21
C LEU A 211 -26.14 -3.31 22.48
N ARG A 212 -25.51 -3.26 21.30
CA ARG A 212 -25.49 -2.09 20.42
C ARG A 212 -26.91 -1.77 19.93
N ASN A 213 -27.68 -2.77 19.53
CA ASN A 213 -29.08 -2.58 19.11
C ASN A 213 -29.93 -2.00 20.25
N LEU A 214 -29.71 -2.42 21.50
CA LEU A 214 -30.38 -1.87 22.67
C LEU A 214 -30.06 -0.37 22.89
N CYS A 215 -28.87 0.08 22.49
CA CYS A 215 -28.48 1.48 22.58
C CYS A 215 -29.17 2.36 21.51
N ASP A 216 -29.34 1.83 20.29
CA ASP A 216 -29.81 2.58 19.12
C ASP A 216 -31.31 2.45 18.83
N HIS A 217 -31.98 1.43 19.39
CA HIS A 217 -33.39 1.15 19.12
C HIS A 217 -34.24 1.27 20.38
N ASN A 218 -35.39 1.93 20.28
CA ASN A 218 -36.23 2.31 21.42
C ASN A 218 -37.34 1.30 21.74
N LYS A 219 -37.10 -0.02 21.59
CA LYS A 219 -38.19 -1.00 21.57
C LYS A 219 -38.37 -1.83 22.85
N ASP A 220 -37.33 -2.03 23.66
CA ASP A 220 -37.40 -2.98 24.78
C ASP A 220 -37.18 -2.33 26.14
N ARG A 221 -35.98 -1.80 26.38
CA ARG A 221 -35.59 -1.14 27.64
C ARG A 221 -34.35 -0.28 27.42
N GLU A 222 -34.01 0.55 28.40
CA GLU A 222 -32.70 1.20 28.43
C GLU A 222 -31.57 0.18 28.69
N PRO A 223 -30.40 0.38 28.06
CA PRO A 223 -29.20 -0.39 28.41
C PRO A 223 -28.76 -0.03 29.83
N THR A 224 -28.22 -1.01 30.56
CA THR A 224 -27.60 -0.75 31.86
C THR A 224 -26.18 -0.23 31.67
N LYS A 225 -25.62 0.39 32.73
CA LYS A 225 -24.23 0.86 32.70
C LYS A 225 -23.23 -0.29 32.47
N ASP A 226 -23.45 -1.42 33.14
CA ASP A 226 -22.58 -2.60 33.06
C ASP A 226 -22.63 -3.22 31.66
N GLU A 227 -23.79 -3.20 31.00
CA GLU A 227 -23.95 -3.67 29.63
C GLU A 227 -23.20 -2.80 28.62
N VAL A 228 -23.21 -1.47 28.80
CA VAL A 228 -22.43 -0.58 27.93
C VAL A 228 -20.93 -0.69 28.21
N GLU A 229 -20.54 -0.91 29.46
CA GLU A 229 -19.15 -1.21 29.82
C GLU A 229 -18.67 -2.53 29.18
N GLU A 230 -19.54 -3.55 29.18
CA GLU A 230 -19.31 -4.82 28.46
C GLU A 230 -19.16 -4.58 26.96
N LEU A 231 -20.01 -3.74 26.36
CA LEU A 231 -19.94 -3.41 24.93
C LEU A 231 -18.63 -2.69 24.58
N ILE A 232 -18.18 -1.74 25.39
CA ILE A 232 -16.91 -1.02 25.19
C ILE A 232 -15.72 -1.99 25.28
N CYS A 233 -15.62 -2.76 26.36
CA CYS A 233 -14.56 -3.75 26.54
C CYS A 233 -14.59 -4.82 25.44
N GLY A 234 -15.79 -5.21 25.04
CA GLY A 234 -16.01 -6.15 23.95
C GLY A 234 -15.52 -5.62 22.60
N THR A 235 -15.75 -4.33 22.33
CA THR A 235 -15.30 -3.63 21.12
C THR A 235 -13.79 -3.52 21.09
N GLU A 236 -13.15 -3.11 22.18
CA GLU A 236 -11.68 -3.08 22.31
C GLU A 236 -11.05 -4.43 22.01
N ARG A 237 -11.65 -5.51 22.53
CA ARG A 237 -11.14 -6.84 22.29
C ARG A 237 -11.31 -7.23 20.82
N VAL A 238 -12.44 -6.90 20.19
CA VAL A 238 -12.69 -7.19 18.77
C VAL A 238 -11.62 -6.57 17.88
N ILE A 239 -11.36 -5.26 18.03
CA ILE A 239 -10.38 -4.56 17.18
C ILE A 239 -8.93 -5.04 17.39
N LYS A 240 -8.64 -5.69 18.52
CA LYS A 240 -7.31 -6.21 18.87
C LYS A 240 -7.11 -7.70 18.54
N THR A 241 -8.16 -8.45 18.27
CA THR A 241 -8.09 -9.93 18.18
C THR A 241 -8.61 -10.51 16.88
N ILE A 242 -9.34 -9.73 16.07
CA ILE A 242 -9.95 -10.20 14.83
C ILE A 242 -9.34 -9.42 13.67
N PHE A 243 -8.69 -10.09 12.73
CA PHE A 243 -8.00 -9.48 11.59
C PHE A 243 -8.30 -10.22 10.29
#